data_AF-A0A6V7J403-F1
#
_entry.id   AF-A0A6V7J403-F1
#
_cell.length_a   1.000
_cell.length_b   1.000
_cell.length_c   1.000
_cell.angle_alpha   90.00
_cell.angle_beta   90.00
_cell.angle_gamma   90.00
#
_symmetry.space_group_name_H-M   'P 1'
#
loop_
_entity.id
_entity.type
_entity.pdbx_description
1 polymer ?
#
loop_
_entity_poly.entity_id
_entity_poly.type
_entity_poly.pdbx_seq_one_letter_code
_entity_poly.pdbx_strand_id
1 'polypeptide(L)'
;MSDSEDTDASGVTEWPPTPVTKEWLENILIIHHGDGSIISVDDFEVNPGCTAGESVLSDILAVTIDYTLGDNKKHLNVIVKLLPQDPFNRFFVTEAQFDLREIKFYTQ
;
A
#
# COMPACT_ATOMS: atom_id res chain seq x y z
N MET A 1 -11.46 12.53 42.98
CA MET A 1 -10.02 12.28 42.74
C MET A 1 -10.00 11.20 41.67
N SER A 2 -10.17 11.56 40.39
CA SER A 2 -9.13 11.97 39.42
C SER A 2 -8.03 10.93 39.26
N ASP A 3 -8.11 10.14 38.19
CA ASP A 3 -7.13 10.22 37.10
C ASP A 3 -7.73 9.57 35.84
N SER A 4 -8.23 10.41 34.93
CA SER A 4 -8.45 10.03 33.54
C SER A 4 -7.25 10.61 32.81
N GLU A 5 -6.24 9.79 32.56
CA GLU A 5 -5.11 10.18 31.73
C GLU A 5 -5.57 10.20 30.27
N ASP A 6 -5.97 11.39 29.81
CA ASP A 6 -6.00 11.74 28.41
C ASP A 6 -4.59 11.53 27.84
N THR A 7 -4.37 10.38 27.20
CA THR A 7 -3.18 10.18 26.38
C THR A 7 -3.48 10.72 24.99
N ASP A 8 -3.25 12.03 24.83
CA ASP A 8 -2.98 12.68 23.56
C ASP A 8 -1.74 12.01 22.92
N ALA A 9 -1.95 10.86 22.30
CA ALA A 9 -0.98 10.25 21.40
C ALA A 9 -1.20 10.80 19.98
N SER A 10 -1.17 12.13 19.81
CA SER A 10 -0.91 12.75 18.50
C SER A 10 0.57 12.61 18.15
N GLY A 11 1.10 11.40 18.29
CA GLY A 11 2.36 11.01 17.68
C GLY A 11 2.08 10.90 16.20
N VAL A 12 2.20 12.01 15.47
CA VAL A 12 2.36 11.99 14.02
C VAL A 12 3.61 11.15 13.80
N THR A 13 3.40 9.85 13.61
CA THR A 13 4.46 8.91 13.33
C THR A 13 4.89 9.31 11.94
N GLU A 14 6.03 10.00 11.82
CA GLU A 14 6.65 10.24 10.52
C GLU A 14 6.66 8.91 9.80
N TRP A 15 5.79 8.78 8.79
CA TRP A 15 5.69 7.56 8.03
C TRP A 15 7.09 7.28 7.48
N PRO A 16 7.60 6.05 7.60
CA PRO A 16 8.83 5.70 6.90
C PRO A 16 8.64 6.03 5.41
N PRO A 17 9.72 6.35 4.67
CA PRO A 17 9.62 6.71 3.25
C PRO A 17 8.73 5.68 2.56
N THR A 18 7.61 6.16 1.99
CA THR A 18 6.59 5.30 1.41
C THR A 18 7.25 4.33 0.43
N PRO A 19 7.03 3.01 0.55
CA PRO A 19 7.68 2.04 -0.34
C PRO A 19 7.22 2.19 -1.80
N VAL A 20 6.17 2.98 -2.02
CA VAL A 20 5.66 3.35 -3.34
C VAL A 20 6.57 4.41 -3.95
N THR A 21 7.43 3.97 -4.86
CA THR A 21 8.27 4.83 -5.69
C THR A 21 7.83 4.73 -7.15
N LYS A 22 8.26 5.71 -7.97
CA LYS A 22 8.03 5.69 -9.42
C LYS A 22 8.51 4.37 -10.05
N GLU A 23 9.75 3.97 -9.75
CA GLU A 23 10.37 2.74 -10.27
C GLU A 23 9.58 1.50 -9.84
N TRP A 24 9.13 1.45 -8.59
CA TRP A 24 8.31 0.35 -8.11
C TRP A 24 6.97 0.26 -8.86
N LEU A 25 6.30 1.40 -9.07
CA LEU A 25 5.05 1.47 -9.84
C LEU A 25 5.24 1.05 -11.30
N GLU A 26 6.31 1.49 -11.95
CA GLU A 26 6.63 1.08 -13.32
C GLU A 26 6.81 -0.44 -13.42
N ASN A 27 7.54 -1.05 -12.48
CA ASN A 27 7.72 -2.50 -12.43
C ASN A 27 6.39 -3.25 -12.25
N ILE A 28 5.52 -2.79 -11.36
CA ILE A 28 4.18 -3.38 -11.16
C ILE A 28 3.32 -3.25 -12.42
N LEU A 29 3.35 -2.09 -13.08
CA LEU A 29 2.59 -1.86 -14.30
C LEU A 29 3.11 -2.73 -15.47
N ILE A 30 4.43 -2.95 -15.57
CA ILE A 30 5.01 -3.87 -16.55
C ILE A 30 4.46 -5.29 -16.33
N ILE A 31 4.43 -5.77 -15.09
CA ILE A 31 3.85 -7.08 -14.77
C ILE A 31 2.36 -7.13 -15.13
N HIS A 32 1.61 -6.07 -14.85
CA HIS A 32 0.17 -5.99 -15.12
C HIS A 32 -0.16 -5.99 -16.63
N HIS A 33 0.61 -5.27 -17.46
CA HIS A 33 0.38 -5.20 -18.91
C HIS A 33 1.12 -6.28 -19.71
N GLY A 34 2.11 -6.92 -19.10
CA GLY A 34 2.93 -7.98 -19.69
C GLY A 34 4.35 -7.52 -20.04
N ASP A 35 5.29 -8.48 -20.00
CA ASP A 35 6.71 -8.26 -20.28
C ASP A 35 6.92 -7.60 -21.65
N GLY A 36 7.80 -6.57 -21.68
CA GLY A 36 8.08 -5.79 -22.89
C GLY A 36 7.17 -4.58 -23.09
N SER A 37 6.20 -4.34 -22.19
CA SER A 37 5.43 -3.10 -22.17
C SER A 37 6.34 -1.87 -21.95
N ILE A 38 6.19 -0.85 -22.78
CA ILE A 38 6.89 0.43 -22.62
C ILE A 38 6.03 1.32 -21.73
N ILE A 39 6.44 1.49 -20.47
CA ILE A 39 5.70 2.25 -19.45
C ILE A 39 6.57 3.38 -18.91
N SER A 40 5.95 4.55 -18.71
CA SER A 40 6.50 5.67 -17.95
C SER A 40 5.43 6.17 -17.01
N VAL A 41 5.72 6.19 -15.71
CA VAL A 41 4.82 6.83 -14.73
C VAL A 41 5.03 8.34 -14.81
N ASP A 42 3.97 9.08 -15.09
CA ASP A 42 4.01 10.53 -15.28
C ASP A 42 3.87 11.24 -13.94
N ASP A 43 2.88 10.83 -13.14
CA ASP A 43 2.63 11.32 -11.79
C ASP A 43 1.94 10.24 -10.93
N PHE A 44 2.05 10.36 -9.61
CA PHE A 44 1.32 9.49 -8.70
C PHE A 44 1.09 10.14 -7.33
N GLU A 45 -0.05 9.85 -6.73
CA GLU A 45 -0.40 10.29 -5.38
C GLU A 45 -0.55 9.08 -4.46
N VAL A 46 -0.05 9.21 -3.24
CA VAL A 46 -0.17 8.18 -2.19
C VAL A 46 -0.94 8.77 -1.03
N ASN A 47 -2.10 8.18 -0.74
CA ASN A 47 -2.98 8.59 0.34
C ASN A 47 -3.20 7.44 1.32
N PRO A 48 -3.55 7.71 2.59
CA PRO A 48 -4.03 6.69 3.50
C PRO A 48 -5.24 5.97 2.90
N GLY A 49 -5.20 4.63 2.87
CA GLY A 49 -6.28 3.80 2.34
C GLY A 49 -7.35 3.42 3.37
N CYS A 50 -7.11 3.74 4.65
CA CYS A 50 -8.06 3.54 5.75
C CYS A 50 -7.84 4.60 6.84
N THR A 51 -8.83 4.75 7.73
CA THR A 51 -8.66 5.58 8.92
C THR A 51 -7.68 4.90 9.88
N ALA A 52 -6.93 5.71 10.65
CA ALA A 52 -6.02 5.18 11.65
C ALA A 52 -6.75 4.24 12.63
N GLY A 53 -6.22 3.03 12.82
CA GLY A 53 -6.77 2.00 13.71
C GLY A 53 -7.79 1.05 13.07
N GLU A 54 -8.21 1.26 11.81
CA GLU A 54 -9.14 0.35 11.12
C GLU A 54 -8.44 -0.89 10.54
N SER A 55 -7.15 -0.78 10.22
CA SER A 55 -6.34 -1.91 9.75
C SER A 55 -5.26 -2.22 10.79
N VAL A 56 -5.47 -3.31 11.54
CA VAL A 56 -4.63 -3.68 12.70
C VAL A 56 -3.41 -4.51 12.28
N LEU A 57 -3.47 -5.12 11.09
CA LEU A 57 -2.52 -6.13 10.64
C LEU A 57 -1.78 -5.76 9.35
N SER A 58 -2.07 -4.61 8.75
CA SER A 58 -1.43 -4.12 7.53
C SER A 58 -1.62 -2.61 7.42
N ASP A 59 -0.65 -1.89 6.86
CA ASP A 59 -0.90 -0.51 6.43
C ASP A 59 -1.51 -0.53 5.04
N ILE A 60 -2.62 0.20 4.85
CA ILE A 60 -3.31 0.26 3.55
C ILE A 60 -3.07 1.64 2.93
N LEU A 61 -2.55 1.65 1.71
CA LEU A 61 -2.38 2.84 0.90
C LEU A 61 -3.37 2.84 -0.26
N ALA A 62 -3.95 4.00 -0.54
CA ALA A 62 -4.63 4.28 -1.79
C ALA A 62 -3.69 5.05 -2.71
N VAL A 63 -3.35 4.46 -3.86
CA VAL A 63 -2.41 5.05 -4.82
C VAL A 63 -3.13 5.34 -6.13
N THR A 64 -3.04 6.58 -6.55
CA THR A 64 -3.51 7.06 -7.86
C THR A 64 -2.31 7.18 -8.78
N ILE A 65 -2.38 6.64 -9.98
CA ILE A 65 -1.24 6.59 -10.92
C ILE A 65 -1.69 7.11 -12.28
N ASP A 66 -1.03 8.17 -12.74
CA ASP A 66 -1.09 8.61 -14.13
C ASP A 66 0.16 8.14 -14.85
N TYR A 67 -0.01 7.39 -15.94
CA TYR A 67 1.11 6.79 -16.65
C TYR A 67 0.85 6.70 -18.15
N THR A 68 1.93 6.58 -18.91
CA THR A 68 1.90 6.40 -20.35
C THR A 68 2.30 4.96 -20.71
N LEU A 69 1.49 4.30 -21.55
CA LEU A 69 1.74 2.98 -22.12
C LEU A 69 1.93 3.11 -23.64
N GLY A 70 3.17 3.02 -24.11
CA GLY A 70 3.54 3.40 -25.48
C GLY A 70 3.25 4.89 -25.70
N ASP A 71 2.25 5.21 -26.53
CA ASP A 71 1.81 6.59 -26.79
C ASP A 71 0.47 6.94 -26.09
N ASN A 72 -0.08 6.02 -25.28
CA ASN A 72 -1.40 6.17 -24.67
C ASN A 72 -1.29 6.56 -23.21
N LYS A 73 -1.90 7.70 -22.84
CA LYS A 73 -2.09 8.06 -21.43
C LYS A 73 -3.14 7.17 -20.77
N LYS A 74 -2.88 6.78 -19.53
CA LYS A 74 -3.70 5.90 -18.70
C LYS A 74 -3.74 6.44 -17.28
N HIS A 75 -4.81 6.06 -16.59
CA HIS A 75 -5.05 6.38 -15.19
C HIS A 75 -5.47 5.10 -14.48
N LEU A 76 -4.90 4.83 -13.31
CA LEU A 76 -5.20 3.65 -12.52
C LEU A 76 -5.20 3.96 -11.02
N ASN A 77 -6.22 3.49 -10.32
CA ASN A 77 -6.30 3.53 -8.87
C ASN A 77 -6.02 2.12 -8.32
N VAL A 78 -5.06 2.02 -7.41
CA VAL A 78 -4.68 0.76 -6.77
C VAL A 78 -4.69 0.88 -5.26
N ILE A 79 -5.00 -0.23 -4.59
CA ILE A 79 -4.82 -0.36 -3.14
C ILE A 79 -3.56 -1.18 -2.89
N VAL A 80 -2.66 -0.63 -2.08
CA VAL A 80 -1.42 -1.30 -1.68
C VAL A 80 -1.53 -1.69 -0.21
N LYS A 81 -1.51 -2.99 0.09
CA LYS A 81 -1.41 -3.50 1.46
C LYS A 81 0.05 -3.78 1.79
N LEU A 82 0.58 -3.06 2.78
CA LEU A 82 1.91 -3.27 3.31
C LEU A 82 1.85 -4.26 4.46
N LEU A 83 2.79 -5.21 4.47
CA LEU A 83 3.01 -6.03 5.64
C LEU A 83 3.37 -5.15 6.85
N PRO A 84 3.04 -5.58 8.08
CA PRO A 84 3.42 -4.86 9.30
C PRO A 84 4.90 -4.49 9.30
N GLN A 85 5.22 -3.29 9.79
CA GLN A 85 6.62 -2.88 9.98
C GLN A 85 7.27 -3.60 11.17
N ASP A 86 6.48 -3.90 12.20
CA ASP A 86 6.94 -4.69 13.34
C ASP A 86 7.27 -6.14 12.91
N PRO A 87 8.49 -6.64 13.17
CA PRO A 87 8.91 -7.98 12.77
C PRO A 87 8.09 -9.12 13.37
N PHE A 88 7.60 -8.98 14.62
CA PHE A 88 6.79 -10.02 15.26
C PHE A 88 5.42 -10.12 14.59
N ASN A 89 4.74 -9.00 14.40
CA ASN A 89 3.47 -8.95 13.69
C ASN A 89 3.61 -9.44 12.24
N ARG A 90 4.68 -9.02 11.54
CA ARG A 90 4.97 -9.49 10.18
C ARG A 90 5.13 -11.00 10.11
N PHE A 91 5.85 -11.60 11.06
CA PHE A 91 6.02 -13.05 11.14
C PHE A 91 4.67 -13.75 11.23
N PHE A 92 3.80 -13.33 12.16
CA PHE A 92 2.47 -13.94 12.32
C PHE A 92 1.57 -13.77 11.08
N VAL A 93 1.54 -12.57 10.49
CA VAL A 93 0.72 -12.30 9.29
C VAL A 93 1.19 -13.15 8.11
N THR A 94 2.50 -13.30 7.95
CA THR A 94 3.11 -14.09 6.87
C THR A 94 2.89 -15.59 7.07
N GLU A 95 3.17 -16.12 8.26
CA GLU A 95 2.97 -17.55 8.58
C GLU A 95 1.50 -17.95 8.48
N ALA A 96 0.60 -17.09 8.97
CA ALA A 96 -0.83 -17.30 8.83
C ALA A 96 -1.33 -17.02 7.40
N GLN A 97 -0.50 -16.47 6.51
CA GLN A 97 -0.88 -16.16 5.13
C GLN A 97 -2.16 -15.31 5.04
N PHE A 98 -2.37 -14.35 5.94
CA PHE A 98 -3.65 -13.62 5.99
C PHE A 98 -3.95 -12.91 4.66
N ASP A 99 -3.01 -12.11 4.16
CA ASP A 99 -3.17 -11.38 2.90
C ASP A 99 -3.31 -12.32 1.70
N LEU A 100 -2.51 -13.39 1.63
CA LEU A 100 -2.57 -14.36 0.53
C LEU A 100 -3.88 -15.14 0.52
N ARG A 101 -4.44 -15.47 1.69
CA ARG A 101 -5.76 -16.12 1.80
C ARG A 101 -6.86 -15.19 1.35
N GLU A 102 -6.78 -13.91 1.70
CA GLU A 102 -7.72 -12.89 1.23
C GLU A 102 -7.66 -12.74 -0.29
N ILE A 103 -6.47 -12.65 -0.89
CA ILE A 103 -6.31 -12.58 -2.35
C ILE A 103 -6.93 -13.81 -3.02
N LYS A 104 -6.61 -15.03 -2.53
CA LYS A 104 -7.18 -16.27 -3.07
C LYS A 104 -8.70 -16.27 -2.98
N PHE A 105 -9.27 -15.81 -1.86
CA PHE A 105 -10.72 -15.75 -1.67
C PHE A 105 -11.43 -14.88 -2.72
N TYR A 106 -10.80 -13.81 -3.20
CA TYR A 106 -11.40 -12.90 -4.19
C TYR A 106 -11.00 -13.18 -5.64
N THR A 107 -10.01 -14.04 -5.89
CA THR A 107 -9.46 -14.28 -7.24
C THR A 107 -9.61 -15.72 -7.72
N GLN A 108 -10.15 -16.61 -6.89
CA GLN A 108 -10.40 -18.03 -7.17
C GLN A 108 -11.72 -18.48 -6.52
#